data_AF-A0A0J1CJT8-F1
#
_entry.id   AF-A0A0J1CJT8-F1
#
_cell.length_a   1.000
_cell.length_b   1.000
_cell.length_c   1.000
_cell.angle_alpha   90.00
_cell.angle_beta   90.00
_cell.angle_gamma   90.00
#
_symmetry.space_group_name_H-M   'P 1'
#
loop_
_entity.id
_entity.type
_entity.pdbx_description
1 polymer ?
#
loop_
_entity_poly.entity_id
_entity_poly.type
_entity_poly.pdbx_seq_one_letter_code
_entity_poly.pdbx_strand_id
1 'polypeptide(L)'
;MTQTIPIQFDGETLHARAGETLAAALIAHGVQQFRTTASGQPRGVFCGMGVCQDCLVEIDGVANRRACMTKIEKPITVRRGAHVRPLPLVTASASGSYAGSPEPEIREPALLVIGAGPGGLSAALLAQRAGVQVTVLDERSQAGGQYYKQLGVSASEPGVAPPDAQHRRGAALIESARKAGVEIIHDALVWGAFEPKEFIATVRGRSIRFRPAACIVATGAYERGWQVPGWTL
;
A
#
# COMPACT_ATOMS: atom_id res chain seq x y z
N MET A 1 -5.14 27.89 -7.25
CA MET A 1 -4.79 27.63 -5.84
C MET A 1 -4.60 26.13 -5.71
N THR A 2 -3.45 25.67 -5.20
CA THR A 2 -3.20 24.25 -4.91
C THR A 2 -4.26 23.79 -3.91
N GLN A 3 -5.08 22.80 -4.28
CA GLN A 3 -6.10 22.29 -3.38
C GLN A 3 -5.41 21.41 -2.33
N THR A 4 -5.25 21.95 -1.13
CA THR A 4 -4.67 21.23 0.00
C THR A 4 -5.76 20.61 0.87
N ILE A 5 -5.43 19.47 1.48
CA ILE A 5 -6.28 18.74 2.40
C ILE A 5 -5.71 18.91 3.81
N PRO A 6 -6.50 19.37 4.79
CA PRO A 6 -6.04 19.50 6.17
C PRO A 6 -5.87 18.12 6.84
N ILE A 7 -4.80 17.99 7.61
CA ILE A 7 -4.48 16.82 8.44
C ILE A 7 -4.28 17.32 9.86
N GLN A 8 -4.98 16.73 10.84
CA GLN A 8 -4.71 17.02 12.25
C GLN A 8 -3.66 16.04 12.75
N PHE A 9 -2.43 16.50 13.02
CA PHE A 9 -1.34 15.68 13.51
C PHE A 9 -0.97 16.07 14.95
N ASP A 10 -1.21 15.17 15.91
CA ASP A 10 -0.97 15.41 17.36
C ASP A 10 -1.57 16.74 17.88
N GLY A 11 -2.72 17.14 17.32
CA GLY A 11 -3.43 18.37 17.70
C GLY A 11 -3.09 19.61 16.87
N GLU A 12 -2.09 19.53 15.98
CA GLU A 12 -1.72 20.61 15.06
C GLU A 12 -2.29 20.39 13.65
N THR A 13 -2.73 21.46 13.01
CA THR A 13 -3.23 21.39 11.62
C THR A 13 -2.10 21.54 10.62
N LEU A 14 -1.81 20.46 9.90
CA LEU A 14 -0.91 20.42 8.75
C LEU A 14 -1.72 20.36 7.45
N HIS A 15 -1.07 20.62 6.32
CA HIS A 15 -1.70 20.59 5.00
C HIS A 15 -0.96 19.67 4.05
N ALA A 16 -1.71 18.92 3.27
CA ALA A 16 -1.17 17.98 2.30
C ALA A 16 -1.79 18.15 0.91
N ARG A 17 -1.09 17.68 -0.12
CA ARG A 17 -1.63 17.53 -1.47
C ARG A 17 -2.49 16.27 -1.58
N ALA A 18 -3.58 16.35 -2.33
CA ALA A 18 -4.38 15.17 -2.65
C ALA A 18 -3.52 14.10 -3.36
N GLY A 19 -3.55 12.86 -2.85
CA GLY A 19 -2.85 11.70 -3.40
C GLY A 19 -1.37 11.55 -2.99
N GLU A 20 -0.80 12.51 -2.25
CA GLU A 20 0.50 12.28 -1.62
C GLU A 20 0.38 11.30 -0.45
N THR A 21 1.51 10.70 -0.04
CA THR A 21 1.48 9.78 1.10
C THR A 21 1.53 10.55 2.40
N LEU A 22 0.91 10.03 3.45
CA LEU A 22 0.98 10.64 4.78
C LEU A 22 2.41 10.83 5.26
N ALA A 23 3.29 9.87 4.99
CA ALA A 23 4.71 10.03 5.29
C ALA A 23 5.35 11.22 4.54
N ALA A 24 5.07 11.38 3.25
CA ALA A 24 5.62 12.49 2.47
C ALA A 24 5.13 13.85 2.99
N ALA A 25 3.83 13.96 3.30
CA ALA A 25 3.26 15.17 3.88
C ALA A 25 3.91 15.51 5.22
N LEU A 26 4.00 14.55 6.14
CA LEU A 26 4.58 14.77 7.47
C LEU A 26 6.07 15.16 7.38
N ILE A 27 6.86 14.49 6.53
CA ILE A 27 8.28 14.83 6.31
C ILE A 27 8.42 16.24 5.75
N ALA A 28 7.55 16.66 4.82
CA ALA A 28 7.57 18.01 4.25
C ALA A 28 7.31 19.11 5.30
N HIS A 29 6.61 18.76 6.39
CA HIS A 29 6.42 19.62 7.58
C HIS A 29 7.49 19.40 8.67
N GLY A 30 8.60 18.74 8.35
CA GLY A 30 9.72 18.54 9.29
C GLY A 30 9.52 17.42 10.30
N VAL A 31 8.47 16.61 10.19
CA VAL A 31 8.23 15.48 11.10
C VAL A 31 9.14 14.31 10.73
N GLN A 32 10.02 13.93 11.66
CA GLN A 32 10.94 12.79 11.51
C GLN A 32 10.54 11.59 12.38
N GLN A 33 9.94 11.84 13.55
CA GLN A 33 9.51 10.82 14.49
C GLN A 33 8.03 10.47 14.30
N PHE A 34 7.77 9.19 13.98
CA PHE A 34 6.43 8.66 13.68
C PHE A 34 5.92 7.77 14.80
N ARG A 35 6.80 7.00 15.46
CA ARG A 35 6.45 6.14 16.59
C ARG A 35 7.55 6.01 17.62
N THR A 36 7.25 5.34 18.72
CA THR A 36 8.23 4.85 19.69
C THR A 36 8.25 3.32 19.78
N THR A 37 9.38 2.76 20.21
CA THR A 37 9.52 1.33 20.55
C THR A 37 9.02 1.05 21.98
N ALA A 38 9.06 -0.22 22.39
CA ALA A 38 8.80 -0.62 23.77
C ALA A 38 9.72 0.07 24.79
N SER A 39 10.97 0.34 24.41
CA SER A 39 11.95 1.07 25.22
C SER A 39 11.88 2.59 25.05
N GLY A 40 10.82 3.11 24.41
CA GLY A 40 10.62 4.54 24.19
C GLY A 40 11.47 5.16 23.08
N GLN A 41 12.28 4.38 22.36
CA GLN A 41 13.17 4.91 21.33
C GLN A 41 12.38 5.40 20.10
N PRO A 42 12.71 6.56 19.53
CA PRO A 42 12.00 7.11 18.37
C PRO A 42 12.25 6.24 17.13
N ARG A 43 11.28 6.23 16.22
CA ARG A 43 11.39 5.61 14.90
C ARG A 43 10.74 6.50 13.84
N GLY A 44 11.33 6.50 12.65
CA GLY A 44 10.94 7.34 11.52
C GLY A 44 10.79 6.55 10.22
N VAL A 45 10.54 7.26 9.12
CA VAL A 45 10.44 6.61 7.80
C VAL A 45 11.82 6.13 7.37
N PHE A 46 11.97 4.81 7.19
CA PHE A 46 13.19 4.19 6.67
C PHE A 46 13.05 3.76 5.21
N CYS A 47 12.20 2.76 4.93
CA CYS A 47 12.12 2.18 3.59
C CYS A 47 11.23 2.94 2.60
N GLY A 48 10.19 3.64 3.07
CA GLY A 48 9.17 4.24 2.19
C GLY A 48 8.36 3.25 1.33
N MET A 49 8.48 1.94 1.59
CA MET A 49 7.86 0.86 0.82
C MET A 49 6.76 0.11 1.56
N GLY A 50 6.63 0.31 2.87
CA GLY A 50 5.69 -0.41 3.73
C GLY A 50 6.26 -1.66 4.42
N VAL A 51 7.55 -1.96 4.26
CA VAL A 51 8.22 -3.18 4.75
C VAL A 51 8.80 -3.01 6.16
N CYS A 52 9.50 -1.90 6.44
CA CYS A 52 10.21 -1.70 7.72
C CYS A 52 9.31 -1.49 8.95
N GLN A 53 8.06 -1.05 8.72
CA GLN A 53 7.10 -0.71 9.78
C GLN A 53 7.58 0.35 10.80
N ASP A 54 8.56 1.19 10.46
CA ASP A 54 8.97 2.29 11.33
C ASP A 54 8.12 3.57 11.18
N CYS A 55 7.38 3.68 10.08
CA CYS A 55 6.43 4.77 9.82
C CYS A 55 5.02 4.55 10.38
N LEU A 56 4.85 3.65 11.36
CA LEU A 56 3.52 3.35 11.89
C LEU A 56 2.96 4.55 12.67
N VAL A 57 1.71 4.87 12.42
CA VAL A 57 0.94 5.93 13.08
C VAL A 57 -0.46 5.42 13.39
N GLU A 58 -1.20 6.18 14.18
CA GLU A 58 -2.64 6.04 14.26
C GLU A 58 -3.31 6.98 13.26
N ILE A 59 -4.34 6.50 12.56
CA ILE A 59 -5.16 7.30 11.65
C ILE A 59 -6.62 7.06 12.00
N ASP A 60 -7.36 8.12 12.31
CA ASP A 60 -8.78 8.10 12.66
C ASP A 60 -9.12 7.05 13.74
N GLY A 61 -8.28 6.95 14.77
CA GLY A 61 -8.44 5.99 15.87
C GLY A 61 -7.95 4.58 15.58
N VAL A 62 -7.54 4.27 14.35
CA VAL A 62 -6.99 2.96 13.96
C VAL A 62 -5.47 2.96 14.09
N ALA A 63 -4.94 2.15 14.99
CA ALA A 63 -3.49 2.01 15.22
C ALA A 63 -2.78 1.25 14.09
N ASN A 64 -1.44 1.26 14.12
CA ASN A 64 -0.56 0.47 13.25
C ASN A 64 -0.81 0.69 11.74
N ARG A 65 -1.12 1.93 11.34
CA ARG A 65 -1.26 2.32 9.94
C ARG A 65 0.09 2.73 9.37
N ARG A 66 0.43 2.21 8.19
CA ARG A 66 1.69 2.53 7.49
C ARG A 66 1.58 3.91 6.83
N ALA A 67 2.14 4.96 7.44
CA ALA A 67 2.08 6.32 6.88
C ALA A 67 2.65 6.41 5.45
N CYS A 68 3.66 5.60 5.12
CA CYS A 68 4.24 5.60 3.78
C CYS A 68 3.35 4.98 2.69
N MET A 69 2.33 4.19 3.07
CA MET A 69 1.40 3.55 2.14
C MET A 69 0.02 4.23 2.15
N THR A 70 -0.31 5.00 3.18
CA THR A 70 -1.58 5.74 3.24
C THR A 70 -1.55 6.96 2.32
N LYS A 71 -2.50 7.01 1.39
CA LYS A 71 -2.77 8.18 0.53
C LYS A 71 -3.71 9.15 1.23
N ILE A 72 -3.44 10.45 1.07
CA ILE A 72 -4.29 11.50 1.61
C ILE A 72 -5.29 11.93 0.54
N GLU A 73 -6.54 11.51 0.71
CA GLU A 73 -7.64 11.82 -0.23
C GLU A 73 -8.77 12.61 0.44
N LYS A 74 -8.75 12.67 1.77
CA LYS A 74 -9.72 13.37 2.61
C LYS A 74 -9.05 13.86 3.89
N PRO A 75 -9.67 14.79 4.64
CA PRO A 75 -9.19 15.15 5.97
C PRO A 75 -9.12 13.92 6.88
N ILE A 76 -8.03 13.83 7.65
CA ILE A 76 -7.77 12.73 8.59
C ILE A 76 -7.16 13.26 9.89
N THR A 77 -7.39 12.53 10.98
CA THR A 77 -6.72 12.78 12.26
C THR A 77 -5.65 11.74 12.49
N VAL A 78 -4.44 12.18 12.76
CA VAL A 78 -3.24 11.37 12.84
C VAL A 78 -2.58 11.59 14.19
N ARG A 79 -2.11 10.50 14.79
CA ARG A 79 -1.25 10.58 15.96
C ARG A 79 -0.02 9.72 15.80
N ARG A 80 1.06 10.12 16.48
CA ARG A 80 2.25 9.28 16.60
C ARG A 80 1.89 7.91 17.18
N GLY A 81 2.52 6.87 16.65
CA GLY A 81 2.38 5.52 17.18
C GLY A 81 3.04 5.39 18.54
N ALA A 82 2.31 4.89 19.54
CA ALA A 82 2.86 4.53 20.84
C ALA A 82 2.84 3.01 20.99
N HIS A 83 3.92 2.42 21.51
CA HIS A 83 3.98 0.96 21.70
C HIS A 83 2.94 0.46 22.71
N VAL A 84 2.76 1.18 23.82
CA VAL A 84 1.87 0.76 24.92
C VAL A 84 0.58 1.57 24.87
N ARG A 85 -0.24 1.29 23.86
CA ARG A 85 -1.59 1.83 23.83
C ARG A 85 -2.63 0.71 23.90
N PRO A 86 -3.52 0.73 24.91
CA PRO A 86 -4.65 -0.17 24.95
C PRO A 86 -5.46 -0.05 23.65
N LEU A 87 -5.69 -1.18 22.98
CA LEU A 87 -6.68 -1.21 21.91
C LEU A 87 -8.05 -0.91 22.54
N PRO A 88 -8.94 -0.18 21.82
CA PRO A 88 -10.29 0.01 22.29
C PRO A 88 -10.88 -1.37 22.61
N LEU A 89 -11.39 -1.55 23.83
CA LEU A 89 -12.13 -2.76 24.15
C LEU A 89 -13.33 -2.80 23.20
N VAL A 90 -13.38 -3.85 22.38
CA VAL A 90 -14.54 -4.11 21.53
C VAL A 90 -15.71 -4.36 22.47
N THR A 91 -16.60 -3.39 22.62
CA THR A 91 -17.82 -3.56 23.40
C THR A 91 -18.62 -4.71 22.80
N ALA A 92 -19.13 -5.61 23.64
CA ALA A 92 -19.71 -6.92 23.35
C ALA A 92 -20.84 -7.01 22.29
N SER A 93 -21.19 -5.93 21.58
CA SER A 93 -22.09 -5.94 20.42
C SER A 93 -21.41 -6.41 19.12
N ALA A 94 -20.08 -6.40 19.06
CA ALA A 94 -19.33 -7.14 18.05
C ALA A 94 -18.86 -8.47 18.64
N SER A 95 -19.82 -9.37 18.90
CA SER A 95 -19.56 -10.79 19.07
C SER A 95 -19.10 -11.37 17.72
N GLY A 96 -17.92 -10.96 17.26
CA GLY A 96 -17.23 -11.57 16.13
C GLY A 96 -16.71 -12.93 16.57
N SER A 97 -17.61 -13.91 16.68
CA SER A 97 -17.20 -15.30 16.72
C SER A 97 -16.46 -15.58 15.41
N TYR A 98 -15.22 -16.06 15.48
CA TYR A 98 -14.54 -16.62 14.31
C TYR A 98 -15.41 -17.70 13.63
N ALA A 99 -16.21 -18.43 14.43
CA ALA A 99 -17.10 -19.47 13.94
C ALA A 99 -18.34 -18.95 13.15
N GLY A 100 -18.57 -17.63 13.12
CA GLY A 100 -19.67 -17.01 12.36
C GLY A 100 -19.20 -16.03 11.28
N SER A 101 -17.90 -15.95 11.01
CA SER A 101 -17.39 -15.12 9.91
C SER A 101 -17.84 -15.73 8.58
N PRO A 102 -18.42 -14.96 7.65
CA PRO A 102 -18.82 -15.49 6.36
C PRO A 102 -17.60 -16.06 5.64
N GLU A 103 -17.77 -17.21 4.98
CA GLU A 103 -16.74 -17.73 4.09
C GLU A 103 -16.36 -16.65 3.08
N PRO A 104 -15.05 -16.43 2.83
CA PRO A 104 -14.62 -15.44 1.86
C PRO A 104 -15.11 -15.82 0.46
N GLU A 105 -15.44 -14.79 -0.33
CA GLU A 105 -15.70 -14.94 -1.76
C GLU A 105 -14.54 -15.70 -2.43
N ILE A 106 -14.87 -16.65 -3.31
CA ILE A 106 -13.91 -17.43 -4.07
C ILE A 106 -13.88 -16.91 -5.50
N ARG A 107 -12.68 -16.58 -5.99
CA ARG A 107 -12.42 -16.19 -7.38
C ARG A 107 -11.47 -17.18 -8.05
N GLU A 108 -11.77 -17.58 -9.27
CA GLU A 108 -11.03 -18.64 -9.98
C GLU A 108 -10.47 -18.13 -11.33
N PRO A 109 -9.52 -17.19 -11.32
CA PRO A 109 -8.97 -16.65 -12.58
C PRO A 109 -8.10 -17.70 -13.29
N ALA A 110 -8.06 -17.64 -14.62
CA ALA A 110 -7.18 -18.54 -15.38
C ALA A 110 -5.70 -18.32 -15.02
N LEU A 111 -5.27 -17.06 -14.90
CA LEU A 111 -3.95 -16.68 -14.42
C LEU A 111 -4.06 -15.61 -13.33
N LEU A 112 -3.48 -15.90 -12.16
CA LEU A 112 -3.28 -14.91 -11.10
C LEU A 112 -1.83 -14.42 -11.09
N VAL A 113 -1.63 -13.11 -11.18
CA VAL A 113 -0.31 -12.49 -11.02
C VAL A 113 -0.28 -11.71 -9.71
N ILE A 114 0.70 -12.00 -8.85
CA ILE A 114 0.88 -11.31 -7.57
C ILE A 114 1.99 -10.27 -7.71
N GLY A 115 1.61 -9.00 -7.77
CA GLY A 115 2.48 -7.84 -7.92
C GLY A 115 2.28 -7.13 -9.27
N ALA A 116 1.93 -5.84 -9.23
CA ALA A 116 1.78 -4.96 -10.41
C ALA A 116 3.04 -4.12 -10.66
N GLY A 117 4.23 -4.68 -10.42
CA GLY A 117 5.50 -4.13 -10.84
C GLY A 117 5.82 -4.40 -12.32
N PRO A 118 7.03 -4.04 -12.80
CA PRO A 118 7.45 -4.29 -14.18
C PRO A 118 7.30 -5.75 -14.60
N GLY A 119 7.77 -6.69 -13.76
CA GLY A 119 7.71 -8.12 -14.05
C GLY A 119 6.27 -8.63 -14.17
N GLY A 120 5.43 -8.34 -13.18
CA GLY A 120 4.05 -8.80 -13.17
C GLY A 120 3.20 -8.17 -14.27
N LEU A 121 3.32 -6.86 -14.52
CA LEU A 121 2.59 -6.20 -15.60
C LEU A 121 3.03 -6.68 -16.99
N SER A 122 4.32 -6.94 -17.20
CA SER A 122 4.82 -7.46 -18.47
C SER A 122 4.32 -8.88 -18.73
N ALA A 123 4.35 -9.74 -17.70
CA ALA A 123 3.83 -11.09 -17.77
C ALA A 123 2.31 -11.09 -18.03
N ALA A 124 1.56 -10.27 -17.30
CA ALA A 124 0.11 -10.14 -17.45
C ALA A 124 -0.28 -9.65 -18.85
N LEU A 125 0.40 -8.62 -19.37
CA LEU A 125 0.15 -8.10 -20.71
C LEU A 125 0.39 -9.16 -21.79
N LEU A 126 1.49 -9.90 -21.70
CA LEU A 126 1.81 -10.95 -22.68
C LEU A 126 0.81 -12.11 -22.62
N ALA A 127 0.46 -12.58 -21.42
CA ALA A 127 -0.53 -13.64 -21.26
C ALA A 127 -1.92 -13.21 -21.75
N GLN A 128 -2.34 -11.99 -21.44
CA GLN A 128 -3.61 -11.42 -21.91
C GLN A 128 -3.67 -11.32 -23.44
N ARG A 129 -2.59 -10.89 -24.09
CA ARG A 129 -2.48 -10.86 -25.56
C ARG A 129 -2.49 -12.26 -26.19
N ALA A 130 -2.07 -13.28 -25.45
CA ALA A 130 -2.14 -14.67 -25.86
C ALA A 130 -3.54 -15.30 -25.63
N GLY A 131 -4.51 -14.53 -25.13
CA GLY A 131 -5.89 -14.98 -24.91
C GLY A 131 -6.15 -15.60 -23.52
N VAL A 132 -5.20 -15.50 -22.58
CA VAL A 132 -5.40 -15.94 -21.20
C VAL A 132 -6.03 -14.81 -20.39
N GLN A 133 -7.14 -15.06 -19.68
CA GLN A 133 -7.70 -14.07 -18.78
C GLN A 133 -6.81 -13.90 -17.53
N VAL A 134 -6.32 -12.69 -17.30
CA VAL A 134 -5.37 -12.39 -16.21
C VAL A 134 -5.99 -11.46 -15.17
N THR A 135 -5.86 -11.86 -13.90
CA THR A 135 -6.08 -10.99 -12.75
C THR A 135 -4.74 -10.69 -12.08
N VAL A 136 -4.42 -9.42 -11.87
CA VAL A 136 -3.22 -8.93 -11.16
C VAL A 136 -3.65 -8.38 -9.81
N LEU A 137 -2.99 -8.80 -8.73
CA LEU A 137 -3.17 -8.25 -7.38
C LEU A 137 -1.96 -7.40 -6.98
N ASP A 138 -2.16 -6.21 -6.42
CA ASP A 138 -1.09 -5.41 -5.82
C ASP A 138 -1.54 -4.75 -4.51
N GLU A 139 -0.65 -4.73 -3.51
CA GLU A 139 -0.98 -4.16 -2.19
C GLU A 139 -1.11 -2.62 -2.22
N ARG A 140 -0.56 -1.96 -3.25
CA ARG A 140 -0.59 -0.50 -3.37
C ARG A 140 -1.85 -0.03 -4.10
N SER A 141 -2.20 1.23 -3.87
CA SER A 141 -3.31 1.90 -4.55
C SER A 141 -3.01 2.23 -6.03
N GLN A 142 -1.76 2.08 -6.47
CA GLN A 142 -1.34 2.33 -7.85
C GLN A 142 -0.34 1.26 -8.32
N ALA A 143 -0.52 0.80 -9.56
CA ALA A 143 0.42 -0.08 -10.26
C ALA A 143 1.76 0.62 -10.60
N GLY A 144 2.75 -0.18 -10.99
CA GLY A 144 4.11 0.25 -11.36
C GLY A 144 5.21 -0.27 -10.41
N GLY A 145 4.83 -0.84 -9.27
CA GLY A 145 5.77 -1.34 -8.26
C GLY A 145 6.72 -0.24 -7.75
N GLN A 146 7.88 -0.63 -7.20
CA GLN A 146 8.88 0.33 -6.73
C GLN A 146 9.78 0.90 -7.83
N TYR A 147 9.98 0.16 -8.92
CA TYR A 147 10.77 0.65 -10.03
C TYR A 147 10.05 1.78 -10.77
N TYR A 148 8.84 1.56 -11.30
CA TYR A 148 8.17 2.63 -12.06
C TYR A 148 7.49 3.68 -11.19
N LYS A 149 7.14 3.34 -9.93
CA LYS A 149 6.56 4.19 -8.88
C LYS A 149 5.88 5.47 -9.39
N GLN A 150 4.60 5.37 -9.72
CA GLN A 150 3.86 6.49 -10.30
C GLN A 150 3.67 7.65 -9.31
N LEU A 151 3.52 8.86 -9.86
CA LEU A 151 3.30 10.05 -9.05
C LEU A 151 1.99 9.92 -8.25
N GLY A 152 2.07 10.21 -6.95
CA GLY A 152 0.88 10.21 -6.09
C GLY A 152 -0.02 11.42 -6.32
N VAL A 153 0.56 12.53 -6.76
CA VAL A 153 -0.07 13.83 -6.95
C VAL A 153 -0.17 14.16 -8.43
N SER A 154 -1.04 15.10 -8.81
CA SER A 154 -1.10 15.57 -10.19
C SER A 154 0.21 16.23 -10.60
N ALA A 155 0.72 15.88 -11.79
CA ALA A 155 1.90 16.49 -12.39
C ALA A 155 1.72 17.98 -12.73
N SER A 156 0.47 18.47 -12.74
CA SER A 156 0.16 19.88 -12.96
C SER A 156 0.20 20.72 -11.68
N GLU A 157 0.37 20.11 -10.50
CA GLU A 157 0.41 20.83 -9.24
C GLU A 157 1.69 21.68 -9.11
N PRO A 158 1.59 22.93 -8.60
CA PRO A 158 2.75 23.77 -8.37
C PRO A 158 3.83 23.10 -7.50
N GLY A 159 5.07 23.17 -7.96
CA GLY A 159 6.24 22.59 -7.28
C GLY A 159 6.39 21.09 -7.46
N VAL A 160 5.54 20.43 -8.26
CA VAL A 160 5.74 19.03 -8.66
C VAL A 160 6.58 18.98 -9.94
N ALA A 161 7.68 18.24 -9.89
CA ALA A 161 8.50 18.01 -11.07
C ALA A 161 7.73 17.18 -12.11
N PRO A 162 7.90 17.43 -13.42
CA PRO A 162 7.27 16.62 -14.45
C PRO A 162 7.71 15.15 -14.34
N PRO A 163 6.85 14.18 -14.70
CA PRO A 163 7.21 12.76 -14.66
C PRO A 163 8.44 12.50 -15.53
N ASP A 164 9.47 11.86 -14.98
CA ASP A 164 10.67 11.49 -15.71
C ASP A 164 10.45 10.33 -16.70
N ALA A 165 11.51 9.85 -17.34
CA ALA A 165 11.44 8.74 -18.28
C ALA A 165 10.97 7.42 -17.63
N GLN A 166 11.31 7.18 -16.36
CA GLN A 166 10.92 5.99 -15.63
C GLN A 166 9.42 6.01 -15.33
N HIS A 167 8.89 7.13 -14.84
CA HIS A 167 7.46 7.32 -14.63
C HIS A 167 6.67 7.11 -15.92
N ARG A 168 7.11 7.75 -17.03
CA ARG A 168 6.45 7.64 -18.34
C ARG A 168 6.43 6.21 -18.89
N ARG A 169 7.54 5.48 -18.77
CA ARG A 169 7.60 4.06 -19.17
C ARG A 169 6.62 3.21 -18.36
N GLY A 170 6.54 3.46 -17.05
CA GLY A 170 5.58 2.81 -16.17
C GLY A 170 4.13 3.07 -16.58
N ALA A 171 3.77 4.33 -16.77
CA ALA A 171 2.45 4.73 -17.22
C ALA A 171 2.06 4.05 -18.54
N ALA A 172 2.99 3.99 -19.50
CA ALA A 172 2.77 3.33 -20.78
C ALA A 172 2.53 1.81 -20.65
N LEU A 173 3.27 1.13 -19.77
CA LEU A 173 3.08 -0.31 -19.51
C LEU A 173 1.74 -0.58 -18.81
N ILE A 174 1.41 0.21 -17.79
CA ILE A 174 0.14 0.10 -17.05
C ILE A 174 -1.04 0.30 -18.01
N GLU A 175 -0.97 1.33 -18.86
CA GLU A 175 -2.02 1.61 -19.84
C GLU A 175 -2.13 0.51 -20.89
N SER A 176 -0.99 -0.05 -21.35
CA SER A 176 -0.98 -1.17 -22.29
C SER A 176 -1.65 -2.42 -21.69
N ALA A 177 -1.37 -2.73 -20.42
CA ALA A 177 -2.01 -3.84 -19.70
C ALA A 177 -3.53 -3.62 -19.57
N ARG A 178 -3.96 -2.43 -19.16
CA ARG A 178 -5.38 -2.07 -19.06
C ARG A 178 -6.10 -2.17 -20.41
N LYS A 179 -5.53 -1.60 -21.47
CA LYS A 179 -6.10 -1.67 -22.84
C LYS A 179 -6.18 -3.09 -23.38
N ALA A 180 -5.28 -3.98 -22.98
CA ALA A 180 -5.34 -5.39 -23.34
C ALA A 180 -6.45 -6.16 -22.58
N GLY A 181 -7.06 -5.56 -21.56
CA GLY A 181 -8.11 -6.18 -20.75
C GLY A 181 -7.59 -6.92 -19.51
N VAL A 182 -6.35 -6.65 -19.07
CA VAL A 182 -5.84 -7.18 -17.78
C VAL A 182 -6.64 -6.55 -16.64
N GLU A 183 -7.21 -7.38 -15.76
CA GLU A 183 -7.83 -6.90 -14.53
C GLU A 183 -6.74 -6.61 -13.49
N ILE A 184 -6.64 -5.37 -13.02
CA ILE A 184 -5.67 -4.98 -11.98
C ILE A 184 -6.42 -4.56 -10.73
N ILE A 185 -6.31 -5.35 -9.67
CA ILE A 185 -6.92 -5.12 -8.37
C ILE A 185 -5.87 -4.52 -7.43
N HIS A 186 -6.09 -3.25 -7.09
CA HIS A 186 -5.27 -2.48 -6.16
C HIS A 186 -5.77 -2.64 -4.72
N ASP A 187 -4.93 -2.23 -3.76
CA ASP A 187 -5.21 -2.37 -2.33
C ASP A 187 -5.54 -3.84 -1.96
N ALA A 188 -4.82 -4.76 -2.60
CA ALA A 188 -4.98 -6.20 -2.52
C ALA A 188 -3.70 -6.83 -1.94
N LEU A 189 -3.67 -6.99 -0.61
CA LEU A 189 -2.56 -7.64 0.08
C LEU A 189 -2.78 -9.15 0.11
N VAL A 190 -2.05 -9.89 -0.72
CA VAL A 190 -1.94 -11.35 -0.59
C VAL A 190 -1.09 -11.66 0.65
N TRP A 191 -1.68 -12.32 1.64
CA TRP A 191 -1.01 -12.64 2.91
C TRP A 191 -0.84 -14.14 3.16
N GLY A 192 -1.47 -14.99 2.34
CA GLY A 192 -1.31 -16.44 2.42
C GLY A 192 -1.34 -17.13 1.07
N ALA A 193 -0.56 -18.21 0.96
CA ALA A 193 -0.49 -19.12 -0.19
C ALA A 193 -0.46 -20.57 0.34
N PHE A 194 -1.28 -21.44 -0.24
CA PHE A 194 -1.54 -22.79 0.24
C PHE A 194 -1.61 -23.78 -0.92
N GLU A 195 -1.33 -25.05 -0.63
CA GLU A 195 -1.47 -26.14 -1.60
C GLU A 195 -2.96 -26.41 -1.93
N PRO A 196 -3.30 -26.81 -3.16
CA PRO A 196 -2.40 -26.97 -4.30
C PRO A 196 -2.01 -25.65 -4.99
N LYS A 197 -2.93 -24.68 -5.09
CA LYS A 197 -2.73 -23.31 -5.62
C LYS A 197 -3.86 -22.42 -5.10
N GLU A 198 -3.92 -22.22 -3.79
CA GLU A 198 -4.90 -21.34 -3.16
C GLU A 198 -4.19 -20.13 -2.54
N PHE A 199 -4.74 -18.93 -2.76
CA PHE A 199 -4.22 -17.70 -2.19
C PHE A 199 -5.33 -16.99 -1.42
N ILE A 200 -4.96 -16.30 -0.34
CA ILE A 200 -5.88 -15.45 0.38
C ILE A 200 -5.33 -14.02 0.41
N ALA A 201 -6.20 -13.07 0.07
CA ALA A 201 -5.87 -11.67 0.02
C ALA A 201 -6.89 -10.83 0.76
N THR A 202 -6.42 -9.75 1.37
CA THR A 202 -7.27 -8.68 1.84
C THR A 202 -7.37 -7.65 0.73
N VAL A 203 -8.53 -7.55 0.09
CA VAL A 203 -8.84 -6.59 -0.97
C VAL A 203 -9.75 -5.51 -0.38
N ARG A 204 -9.24 -4.29 -0.23
CA ARG A 204 -10.00 -3.13 0.31
C ARG A 204 -10.74 -3.45 1.62
N GLY A 205 -10.08 -4.18 2.52
CA GLY A 205 -10.61 -4.57 3.84
C GLY A 205 -11.47 -5.83 3.86
N ARG A 206 -11.66 -6.52 2.72
CA ARG A 206 -12.40 -7.79 2.65
C ARG A 206 -11.47 -8.94 2.32
N SER A 207 -11.65 -10.08 2.98
CA SER A 207 -10.94 -11.31 2.64
C SER A 207 -11.55 -11.94 1.39
N ILE A 208 -10.70 -12.24 0.40
CA ILE A 208 -11.06 -12.96 -0.83
C ILE A 208 -10.09 -14.12 -1.01
N ARG A 209 -10.62 -15.28 -1.37
CA ARG A 209 -9.88 -16.50 -1.69
C ARG A 209 -9.74 -16.61 -3.21
N PHE A 210 -8.54 -16.89 -3.69
CA PHE A 210 -8.24 -17.07 -5.12
C PHE A 210 -7.77 -18.50 -5.38
N ARG A 211 -8.38 -19.17 -6.35
CA ARG A 211 -8.02 -20.52 -6.81
C ARG A 211 -7.70 -20.52 -8.31
N PRO A 212 -6.54 -19.99 -8.71
CA PRO A 212 -6.23 -19.88 -10.12
C PRO A 212 -5.78 -21.20 -10.75
N ALA A 213 -5.98 -21.33 -12.08
CA ALA A 213 -5.43 -22.44 -12.84
C ALA A 213 -3.89 -22.38 -12.93
N ALA A 214 -3.31 -21.17 -12.97
CA ALA A 214 -1.87 -20.92 -12.89
C ALA A 214 -1.58 -19.61 -12.13
N CYS A 215 -0.38 -19.48 -11.56
CA CYS A 215 0.02 -18.27 -10.86
C CYS A 215 1.44 -17.82 -11.23
N ILE A 216 1.66 -16.51 -11.23
CA ILE A 216 2.98 -15.88 -11.31
C ILE A 216 3.18 -15.04 -10.05
N VAL A 217 4.26 -15.31 -9.32
CA VAL A 217 4.66 -14.51 -8.15
C VAL A 217 5.70 -13.49 -8.60
N ALA A 218 5.30 -12.21 -8.63
CA ALA A 218 6.10 -11.08 -9.08
C ALA A 218 6.16 -9.98 -8.01
N THR A 219 6.35 -10.38 -6.75
CA THR A 219 6.30 -9.52 -5.54
C THR A 219 7.49 -8.56 -5.42
N GLY A 220 8.48 -8.68 -6.30
CA GLY A 220 9.65 -7.82 -6.34
C GLY A 220 10.70 -8.18 -5.28
N ALA A 221 11.51 -7.19 -4.93
CA ALA A 221 12.55 -7.30 -3.90
C ALA A 221 12.57 -6.02 -3.07
N TYR A 222 13.19 -6.08 -1.90
CA TYR A 222 13.41 -4.92 -1.03
C TYR A 222 14.90 -4.77 -0.71
N GLU A 223 15.33 -3.53 -0.53
CA GLU A 223 16.68 -3.21 -0.09
C GLU A 223 16.93 -3.74 1.33
N ARG A 224 18.13 -4.25 1.56
CA ARG A 224 18.61 -4.61 2.90
C ARG A 224 19.44 -3.48 3.47
N GLY A 225 18.91 -2.80 4.49
CA GLY A 225 19.65 -1.81 5.26
C GLY A 225 20.79 -2.42 6.07
N TRP A 226 21.86 -1.67 6.26
CA TRP A 226 22.97 -2.03 7.15
C TRP A 226 22.75 -1.44 8.54
N GLN A 227 22.93 -2.25 9.59
CA GLN A 227 22.75 -1.81 10.97
C GLN A 227 24.07 -1.26 11.52
N VAL A 228 24.16 0.06 11.66
CA VAL A 228 25.27 0.76 12.33
C VAL A 228 24.76 1.50 13.57
N PRO A 229 25.58 1.78 14.59
CA PRO A 229 25.16 2.62 15.71
C PRO A 229 24.48 3.92 15.25
N GLY A 230 23.28 4.21 15.76
CA GLY A 230 22.48 5.40 15.40
C GLY A 230 21.56 5.27 14.17
N TRP A 231 21.42 4.08 13.57
CA TRP A 231 20.65 3.92 12.32
C TRP A 231 19.11 4.06 12.41
N THR A 232 18.55 4.29 13.60
CA THR A 232 17.09 4.20 13.86
C THR A 232 16.41 5.54 14.16
N LEU A 233 17.06 6.65 13.77
CA LEU A 233 16.95 8.02 14.31
C LEU A 233 17.91 8.27 15.48
#